data_AF-A0A926KZH9-F1
#
_entry.id   AF-A0A926KZH9-F1
#
_cell.length_a   1.000
_cell.length_b   1.000
_cell.length_c   1.000
_cell.angle_alpha   90.00
_cell.angle_beta   90.00
_cell.angle_gamma   90.00
#
_symmetry.space_group_name_H-M   'P 1'
#
loop_
_entity.id
_entity.type
_entity.pdbx_description
1 polymer ?
#
loop_
_entity_poly.entity_id
_entity_poly.type
_entity_poly.pdbx_seq_one_letter_code
_entity_poly.pdbx_strand_id
1 'polypeptide(L)'
;MHRRLATGLAASALAVTTVVATAATADAAPADKPQVLASWTQTSVSSYNAWTAARANQAAWSAYGFDWSTDYCSSSPDNPFGFPFSTSCARHDFGYRNYKAMGTFSANKSRLDSAFYEDLKRVCAGYGGATKTACNSTAWTYYQAVRAFG
;
A
#
# COMPACT_ATOMS: atom_id res chain seq x y z
N MET A 1 -35.06 19.83 -79.31
CA MET A 1 -34.14 20.35 -78.26
C MET A 1 -34.59 19.80 -76.91
N HIS A 2 -33.92 18.75 -76.41
CA HIS A 2 -34.31 18.06 -75.17
C HIS A 2 -33.50 18.61 -74.00
N ARG A 3 -34.15 19.28 -73.05
CA ARG A 3 -33.55 19.60 -71.75
C ARG A 3 -33.98 18.54 -70.74
N ARG A 4 -33.05 17.67 -70.35
CA ARG A 4 -33.23 16.73 -69.23
C ARG A 4 -32.79 17.41 -67.95
N LEU A 5 -33.70 17.48 -66.97
CA LEU A 5 -33.40 17.84 -65.58
C LEU A 5 -32.87 16.58 -64.88
N ALA A 6 -31.64 16.63 -64.37
CA ALA A 6 -31.06 15.58 -63.56
C ALA A 6 -31.16 15.98 -62.08
N THR A 7 -32.09 15.34 -61.37
CA THR A 7 -32.18 15.38 -59.90
C THR A 7 -31.17 14.39 -59.31
N GLY A 8 -30.11 14.91 -58.68
CA GLY A 8 -29.14 14.11 -57.94
C GLY A 8 -29.70 13.72 -56.56
N LEU A 9 -29.89 12.42 -56.34
CA LEU A 9 -30.18 11.85 -55.01
C LEU A 9 -28.85 11.66 -54.27
N ALA A 10 -28.61 12.47 -53.25
CA ALA A 10 -27.51 12.25 -52.30
C ALA A 10 -27.97 11.21 -51.26
N ALA A 11 -27.38 10.02 -51.30
CA ALA A 11 -27.61 8.98 -50.31
C ALA A 11 -26.66 9.19 -49.11
N SER A 12 -27.21 9.61 -47.97
CA SER A 12 -26.48 9.74 -46.71
C SER A 12 -26.25 8.35 -46.10
N ALA A 13 -25.03 7.83 -46.18
CA ALA A 13 -24.65 6.59 -45.49
C ALA A 13 -24.36 6.90 -44.01
N LEU A 14 -25.28 6.53 -43.11
CA LEU A 14 -25.02 6.51 -41.67
C LEU A 14 -24.14 5.29 -41.34
N ALA A 15 -22.88 5.51 -41.00
CA ALA A 15 -22.01 4.48 -40.42
C ALA A 15 -22.33 4.33 -38.93
N VAL A 16 -22.89 3.18 -38.53
CA VAL A 16 -23.08 2.82 -37.12
C VAL A 16 -21.79 2.18 -36.61
N THR A 17 -21.03 2.90 -35.78
CA THR A 17 -19.89 2.35 -35.05
C THR A 17 -20.38 1.65 -33.79
N THR A 18 -20.42 0.31 -33.82
CA THR A 18 -20.67 -0.49 -32.62
C THR A 18 -19.43 -0.51 -31.73
N VAL A 19 -19.43 0.30 -30.67
CA VAL A 19 -18.43 0.21 -29.60
C VAL A 19 -18.74 -1.02 -28.76
N VAL A 20 -17.94 -2.08 -28.93
CA VAL A 20 -17.98 -3.24 -28.03
C VAL A 20 -17.27 -2.85 -26.73
N ALA A 21 -18.04 -2.50 -25.71
CA ALA A 21 -17.51 -2.33 -24.36
C ALA A 21 -17.24 -3.71 -23.76
N THR A 22 -15.97 -4.11 -23.66
CA THR A 22 -15.58 -5.25 -22.84
C THR A 22 -15.75 -4.87 -21.38
N ALA A 23 -16.76 -5.42 -20.70
CA ALA A 23 -16.88 -5.33 -19.26
C ALA A 23 -15.65 -6.02 -18.65
N ALA A 24 -14.78 -5.25 -18.00
CA ALA A 24 -13.69 -5.82 -17.21
C ALA A 24 -14.31 -6.64 -16.09
N THR A 25 -14.12 -7.96 -16.11
CA THR A 25 -14.43 -8.81 -14.97
C THR A 25 -13.52 -8.39 -13.82
N ALA A 26 -14.08 -8.06 -12.66
CA ALA A 26 -13.30 -7.88 -11.46
C ALA A 26 -12.68 -9.24 -11.10
N ASP A 27 -11.41 -9.42 -11.44
CA ASP A 27 -10.67 -10.60 -11.02
C ASP A 27 -10.60 -10.62 -9.49
N ALA A 28 -11.00 -11.74 -8.91
CA ALA A 28 -10.83 -11.94 -7.48
C ALA A 28 -9.33 -12.01 -7.19
N ALA A 29 -8.90 -11.35 -6.10
CA ALA A 29 -7.52 -11.47 -5.66
C ALA A 29 -7.15 -12.94 -5.42
N PRO A 30 -5.87 -13.34 -5.59
CA PRO A 30 -5.41 -14.69 -5.28
C PRO A 30 -5.87 -15.18 -3.90
N ALA A 31 -6.25 -16.45 -3.83
CA ALA A 31 -6.82 -17.06 -2.62
C ALA A 31 -5.85 -17.04 -1.42
N ASP A 32 -4.55 -16.93 -1.69
CA ASP A 32 -3.47 -16.85 -0.70
C ASP A 32 -3.16 -15.41 -0.24
N LYS A 33 -3.93 -14.40 -0.67
CA LYS A 33 -3.78 -13.00 -0.24
C LYS A 33 -3.65 -12.84 1.29
N PRO A 34 -4.48 -13.50 2.14
CA PRO A 34 -4.33 -13.42 3.60
C PRO A 34 -2.97 -13.94 4.11
N GLN A 35 -2.46 -15.01 3.50
CA GLN A 35 -1.20 -15.66 3.86
C GLN A 35 -0.01 -14.79 3.45
N VAL A 36 -0.06 -14.20 2.25
CA VAL A 36 0.95 -13.24 1.78
C VAL A 36 0.97 -12.00 2.69
N LEU A 37 -0.19 -11.42 3.00
CA LEU A 37 -0.29 -10.29 3.92
C LEU A 37 0.28 -10.62 5.30
N ALA A 38 -0.05 -11.79 5.85
CA ALA A 38 0.50 -12.25 7.11
C ALA A 38 2.03 -12.40 7.04
N SER A 39 2.57 -12.96 5.96
CA SER A 39 4.01 -13.17 5.79
C SER A 39 4.82 -11.87 5.81
N TRP A 40 4.23 -10.75 5.39
CA TRP A 40 4.87 -9.42 5.34
C TRP A 40 4.66 -8.56 6.60
N THR A 41 3.84 -9.03 7.53
CA THR A 41 3.43 -8.28 8.73
C THR A 41 3.80 -8.99 10.04
N GLN A 42 4.88 -9.78 10.00
CA GLN A 42 5.49 -10.35 11.20
C GLN A 42 6.57 -9.40 11.77
N THR A 43 7.01 -9.70 12.99
CA THR A 43 8.02 -8.93 13.72
C THR A 43 9.45 -9.21 13.24
N SER A 44 9.66 -10.35 12.57
CA SER A 44 10.97 -10.83 12.14
C SER A 44 11.59 -9.94 11.05
N VAL A 45 12.93 -9.95 10.99
CA VAL A 45 13.68 -9.28 9.92
C VAL A 45 13.38 -9.90 8.54
N SER A 46 13.12 -11.20 8.47
CA SER A 46 12.76 -11.86 7.20
C SER A 46 11.44 -11.34 6.64
N SER A 47 10.45 -11.09 7.50
CA SER A 47 9.17 -10.49 7.11
C SER A 47 9.33 -9.05 6.64
N TYR A 48 10.12 -8.26 7.36
CA TYR A 48 10.49 -6.90 6.94
C TYR A 48 11.15 -6.89 5.56
N ASN A 49 12.16 -7.74 5.35
CA ASN A 49 12.89 -7.84 4.08
C ASN A 49 11.99 -8.29 2.92
N ALA A 50 11.09 -9.25 3.17
CA ALA A 50 10.13 -9.71 2.17
C ALA A 50 9.18 -8.57 1.75
N TRP A 51 8.67 -7.81 2.73
CA TRP A 51 7.81 -6.67 2.45
C TRP A 51 8.55 -5.53 1.73
N THR A 52 9.79 -5.21 2.11
CA THR A 52 10.55 -4.14 1.42
C THR A 52 10.88 -4.52 -0.01
N ALA A 53 11.21 -5.80 -0.27
CA ALA A 53 11.38 -6.31 -1.63
C ALA A 53 10.07 -6.22 -2.45
N ALA A 54 8.94 -6.60 -1.86
CA ALA A 54 7.63 -6.48 -2.51
C ALA A 54 7.25 -5.02 -2.80
N ARG A 55 7.49 -4.11 -1.85
CA ARG A 55 7.28 -2.66 -2.02
C ARG A 55 8.12 -2.07 -3.14
N ALA A 56 9.35 -2.57 -3.34
CA ALA A 56 10.22 -2.13 -4.44
C ALA A 56 9.73 -2.63 -5.82
N ASN A 57 8.84 -3.61 -5.86
CA ASN A 57 8.31 -4.20 -7.09
C ASN A 57 6.79 -4.43 -7.02
N GLN A 58 6.02 -3.38 -6.70
CA GLN A 58 4.57 -3.49 -6.47
C GLN A 58 3.80 -4.03 -7.68
N ALA A 59 4.28 -3.74 -8.90
CA ALA A 59 3.65 -4.21 -10.13
C ALA A 59 3.56 -5.75 -10.20
N ALA A 60 4.57 -6.46 -9.68
CA ALA A 60 4.56 -7.92 -9.58
C ALA A 60 3.48 -8.47 -8.64
N TRP A 61 2.93 -7.63 -7.75
CA TRP A 61 1.91 -7.97 -6.77
C TRP A 61 0.54 -7.33 -7.09
N SER A 62 0.38 -6.76 -8.29
CA SER A 62 -0.84 -6.05 -8.70
C SER A 62 -2.11 -6.91 -8.61
N ALA A 63 -2.02 -8.20 -8.94
CA ALA A 63 -3.13 -9.15 -8.84
C ALA A 63 -3.70 -9.27 -7.41
N TYR A 64 -2.91 -8.98 -6.38
CA TYR A 64 -3.37 -9.03 -4.99
C TYR A 64 -4.21 -7.83 -4.60
N GLY A 65 -4.15 -6.71 -5.34
CA GLY A 65 -4.87 -5.49 -4.97
C GLY A 65 -4.58 -5.06 -3.54
N PHE A 66 -3.31 -5.07 -3.13
CA PHE A 66 -2.90 -4.52 -1.84
C PHE A 66 -2.94 -3.00 -1.88
N ASP A 67 -3.34 -2.39 -0.76
CA ASP A 67 -3.20 -0.96 -0.55
C ASP A 67 -1.74 -0.64 -0.17
N TRP A 68 -1.02 0.00 -1.09
CA TRP A 68 0.36 0.44 -0.91
C TRP A 68 0.49 1.91 -0.47
N SER A 69 -0.64 2.62 -0.32
CA SER A 69 -0.64 4.02 0.09
C SER A 69 -0.07 4.18 1.50
N THR A 70 0.64 5.29 1.70
CA THR A 70 1.23 5.64 2.99
C THR A 70 1.33 7.14 3.07
N ASP A 71 1.17 7.67 4.27
CA ASP A 71 1.51 9.07 4.59
C ASP A 71 2.83 9.14 5.41
N TYR A 72 3.56 8.02 5.42
CA TYR A 72 4.78 7.82 6.19
C TYR A 72 4.54 8.09 7.67
N CYS A 73 5.35 8.94 8.30
CA CYS A 73 5.24 9.21 9.72
C CYS A 73 4.46 10.51 9.99
N SER A 74 3.55 10.93 9.10
CA SER A 74 2.91 12.25 9.15
C SER A 74 2.13 12.53 10.44
N SER A 75 1.46 11.51 10.97
CA SER A 75 0.69 11.58 12.22
C SER A 75 1.45 11.02 13.43
N SER A 76 2.76 10.84 13.30
CA SER A 76 3.61 10.35 14.39
C SER A 76 4.04 11.49 15.33
N PRO A 77 4.42 11.17 16.58
CA PRO A 77 5.08 12.12 17.46
C PRO A 77 6.34 12.75 16.85
N ASP A 78 6.81 13.86 17.40
CA ASP A 78 8.01 14.53 16.90
C ASP A 78 9.25 13.62 16.92
N ASN A 79 10.07 13.76 15.88
CA ASN A 79 11.37 13.11 15.72
C ASN A 79 12.47 14.17 15.57
N PRO A 80 12.85 14.85 16.67
CA PRO A 80 13.73 16.02 16.64
C PRO A 80 15.15 15.69 16.17
N PHE A 81 15.55 14.43 16.23
CA PHE A 81 16.88 13.96 15.81
C PHE A 81 16.88 13.40 14.37
N GLY A 82 15.73 13.38 13.69
CA GLY A 82 15.63 12.98 12.29
C GLY A 82 15.97 11.52 12.01
N PHE A 83 15.68 10.60 12.94
CA PHE A 83 15.90 9.17 12.72
C PHE A 83 15.09 8.67 11.51
N PRO A 84 15.66 7.87 10.59
CA PRO A 84 15.02 7.51 9.33
C PRO A 84 13.97 6.41 9.51
N PHE A 85 12.83 6.75 10.11
CA PHE A 85 11.72 5.83 10.42
C PHE A 85 10.68 5.68 9.31
N SER A 86 10.83 6.38 8.18
CA SER A 86 9.84 6.43 7.10
C SER A 86 9.46 5.04 6.56
N THR A 87 10.42 4.15 6.33
CA THR A 87 10.14 2.78 5.87
C THR A 87 9.38 1.95 6.91
N SER A 88 9.70 2.12 8.19
CA SER A 88 8.98 1.46 9.30
C SER A 88 7.51 1.92 9.35
N CYS A 89 7.28 3.23 9.25
CA CYS A 89 5.92 3.81 9.21
C CYS A 89 5.16 3.30 7.97
N ALA A 90 5.83 3.24 6.82
CA ALA A 90 5.19 2.78 5.60
C ALA A 90 4.80 1.29 5.62
N ARG A 91 5.51 0.43 6.36
CA ARG A 91 5.10 -0.97 6.59
C ARG A 91 3.96 -1.08 7.58
N HIS A 92 3.96 -0.23 8.60
CA HIS A 92 2.86 -0.14 9.56
C HIS A 92 1.56 0.27 8.87
N ASP A 93 1.60 1.33 8.05
CA ASP A 93 0.48 1.77 7.21
C ASP A 93 -0.05 0.66 6.31
N PHE A 94 0.85 -0.02 5.60
CA PHE A 94 0.49 -1.15 4.75
C PHE A 94 -0.28 -2.22 5.54
N GLY A 95 0.22 -2.60 6.73
CA GLY A 95 -0.48 -3.54 7.59
C GLY A 95 -1.86 -3.02 7.99
N TYR A 96 -1.93 -1.80 8.52
CA TYR A 96 -3.17 -1.20 8.99
C TYR A 96 -4.24 -1.14 7.90
N ARG A 97 -3.91 -0.59 6.73
CA ARG A 97 -4.85 -0.38 5.62
C ARG A 97 -5.38 -1.71 5.09
N ASN A 98 -4.49 -2.68 4.86
CA ASN A 98 -4.89 -3.98 4.30
C ASN A 98 -5.69 -4.84 5.29
N TYR A 99 -5.31 -4.85 6.58
CA TYR A 99 -6.10 -5.57 7.58
C TYR A 99 -7.45 -4.88 7.88
N LYS A 100 -7.55 -3.54 7.79
CA LYS A 100 -8.82 -2.81 7.86
C LYS A 100 -9.71 -3.15 6.65
N ALA A 101 -9.17 -3.16 5.44
CA ALA A 101 -9.90 -3.54 4.22
C ALA A 101 -10.41 -5.00 4.27
N MET A 102 -9.70 -5.90 4.94
CA MET A 102 -10.12 -7.29 5.16
C MET A 102 -11.07 -7.49 6.36
N GLY A 103 -11.41 -6.44 7.11
CA GLY A 103 -12.26 -6.55 8.30
C GLY A 103 -11.66 -7.32 9.46
N THR A 104 -10.33 -7.52 9.49
CA THR A 104 -9.63 -8.33 10.51
C THR A 104 -8.62 -7.52 11.32
N PHE A 105 -8.69 -6.19 11.26
CA PHE A 105 -7.75 -5.28 11.91
C PHE A 105 -7.59 -5.52 13.41
N SER A 106 -8.69 -5.57 14.18
CA SER A 106 -8.64 -5.66 15.64
C SER A 106 -7.86 -6.88 16.14
N ALA A 107 -7.98 -8.03 15.45
CA ALA A 107 -7.27 -9.26 15.80
C ALA A 107 -5.76 -9.19 15.48
N ASN A 108 -5.35 -8.30 14.57
CA ASN A 108 -3.98 -8.22 14.07
C ASN A 108 -3.21 -7.00 14.59
N LYS A 109 -3.91 -5.96 15.04
CA LYS A 109 -3.34 -4.66 15.45
C LYS A 109 -2.12 -4.79 16.37
N SER A 110 -2.23 -5.59 17.43
CA SER A 110 -1.14 -5.79 18.40
C SER A 110 0.15 -6.31 17.73
N ARG A 111 0.03 -7.25 16.78
CA ARG A 111 1.17 -7.76 16.01
C ARG A 111 1.73 -6.69 15.09
N LEU A 112 0.88 -5.89 14.43
CA LEU A 112 1.31 -4.81 13.53
C LEU A 112 2.09 -3.73 14.28
N ASP A 113 1.60 -3.31 15.44
CA ASP A 113 2.27 -2.32 16.29
C ASP A 113 3.61 -2.87 16.82
N SER A 114 3.64 -4.15 17.19
CA SER A 114 4.89 -4.81 17.60
C SER A 114 5.89 -4.89 16.45
N ALA A 115 5.43 -5.24 15.24
CA ALA A 115 6.27 -5.32 14.06
C ALA A 115 6.87 -3.96 13.68
N PHE A 116 6.07 -2.90 13.80
CA PHE A 116 6.53 -1.52 13.66
C PHE A 116 7.63 -1.18 14.67
N TYR A 117 7.42 -1.49 15.95
CA TYR A 117 8.44 -1.24 16.97
C TYR A 117 9.76 -1.99 16.70
N GLU A 118 9.68 -3.24 16.25
CA GLU A 118 10.87 -4.01 15.85
C GLU A 118 11.60 -3.38 14.65
N ASP A 119 10.89 -2.78 13.68
CA ASP A 119 11.53 -2.05 12.58
C ASP A 119 12.25 -0.80 13.05
N LEU A 120 11.61 -0.02 13.93
CA LEU A 120 12.21 1.18 14.49
C LEU A 120 13.49 0.82 15.26
N LYS A 121 13.46 -0.24 16.07
CA LYS A 121 14.64 -0.74 16.79
C LYS A 121 15.74 -1.23 15.85
N ARG A 122 15.40 -1.81 14.69
CA ARG A 122 16.39 -2.19 13.67
C ARG A 122 17.11 -0.97 13.10
N VAL A 123 16.40 0.14 12.85
CA VAL A 123 17.04 1.42 12.51
C VAL A 123 17.96 1.86 13.66
N CYS A 124 17.49 1.77 14.91
CA CYS A 124 18.28 2.17 16.08
C CYS A 124 19.53 1.32 16.32
N ALA A 125 19.55 0.07 15.84
CA ALA A 125 20.72 -0.81 15.94
C ALA A 125 21.93 -0.30 15.14
N GLY A 126 21.72 0.59 14.16
CA GLY A 126 22.79 1.24 13.39
C GLY A 126 23.53 2.36 14.15
N TYR A 127 23.06 2.74 15.34
CA TYR A 127 23.68 3.79 16.16
C TYR A 127 24.37 3.20 17.39
N GLY A 128 25.28 3.98 17.99
CA GLY A 128 25.94 3.69 19.27
C GLY A 128 25.70 4.79 20.31
N GLY A 129 26.14 4.54 21.55
CA GLY A 129 26.16 5.52 22.64
C GLY A 129 24.82 6.22 22.89
N ALA A 130 24.88 7.53 23.18
CA ALA A 130 23.70 8.34 23.47
C ALA A 130 22.70 8.41 22.29
N THR A 131 23.19 8.39 21.05
CA THR A 131 22.33 8.41 19.85
C THR A 131 21.46 7.15 19.77
N LYS A 132 22.02 5.98 20.13
CA LYS A 132 21.23 4.73 20.22
C LYS A 132 20.14 4.83 21.28
N THR A 133 20.45 5.40 22.43
CA THR A 133 19.46 5.60 23.51
C THR A 133 18.36 6.54 23.07
N ALA A 134 18.71 7.68 22.46
CA ALA A 134 17.74 8.64 21.92
C ALA A 134 16.85 7.98 20.85
N CYS A 135 17.44 7.25 19.90
CA CYS A 135 16.69 6.52 18.87
C CYS A 135 15.70 5.53 19.47
N ASN A 136 16.13 4.70 20.42
CA ASN A 136 15.24 3.74 21.07
C ASN A 136 14.12 4.42 21.86
N SER A 137 14.39 5.58 22.49
CA SER A 137 13.38 6.37 23.18
C SER A 137 12.33 6.94 22.22
N THR A 138 12.76 7.50 21.08
CA THR A 138 11.84 7.95 20.02
C THR A 138 11.05 6.78 19.45
N ALA A 139 11.69 5.64 19.18
CA ALA A 139 11.04 4.42 18.71
C ALA A 139 9.96 3.92 19.68
N TRP A 140 10.24 3.93 20.99
CA TRP A 140 9.26 3.58 22.01
C TRP A 140 8.09 4.55 22.04
N THR A 141 8.34 5.86 21.90
CA THR A 141 7.29 6.89 21.86
C THR A 141 6.35 6.68 20.67
N TYR A 142 6.91 6.39 19.49
CA TYR A 142 6.14 6.07 18.28
C TYR A 142 5.27 4.82 18.49
N TYR A 143 5.83 3.75 19.05
CA TYR A 143 5.09 2.52 19.37
C TYR A 143 3.95 2.76 20.35
N GLN A 144 4.19 3.54 21.41
CA GLN A 144 3.16 3.85 22.39
C GLN A 144 2.02 4.70 21.80
N ALA A 145 2.33 5.63 20.89
CA ALA A 145 1.33 6.44 20.20
C ALA A 145 0.37 5.57 19.37
N VAL A 146 0.89 4.67 18.53
CA VAL A 146 0.02 3.78 17.72
C VAL A 146 -0.74 2.77 18.58
N ARG A 147 -0.17 2.34 19.72
CA ARG A 147 -0.87 1.46 20.65
C ARG A 147 -2.07 2.14 21.31
N ALA A 148 -1.94 3.41 21.66
CA ALA A 148 -2.99 4.17 22.33
C ALA A 148 -4.05 4.70 21.37
N PHE A 149 -3.67 5.11 20.16
CA PHE A 149 -4.53 5.88 19.25
C PHE A 149 -4.76 5.27 17.86
N GLY A 150 -4.06 4.17 17.52
CA GLY A 150 -4.13 3.52 16.21
C GLY A 150 -5.36 2.66 15.96
#